data_AF-R7XMW7-F1
#
_entry.id   AF-R7XMW7-F1
#
_cell.length_a   1.000
_cell.length_b   1.000
_cell.length_c   1.000
_cell.angle_alpha   90.00
_cell.angle_beta   90.00
_cell.angle_gamma   90.00
#
_symmetry.space_group_name_H-M   'P 1'
#
loop_
_entity.id
_entity.type
_entity.pdbx_description
1 polymer ?
#
loop_
_entity_poly.entity_id
_entity_poly.type
_entity_poly.pdbx_seq_one_letter_code
_entity_poly.pdbx_strand_id
1 'polypeptide(L)'
;MQRKPLAETPCPIARTLACVADSWSLLILREAFYGVTRFDEFQQNLGIAPNMLTRRLNSLVEDGLLERRPYCDRPPRSEYILTERGYDFRPVLLAMLAWANKHLAPEGQSVQLVNRLTGERVEPVLVDAASGRPVTDPDFHIVPGPAATDGLRRRLDRSAEA
;
A
#
# COMPACT_ATOMS: atom_id res chain seq x y z
N MET A 1 4.94 6.18 28.54
CA MET A 1 4.83 7.07 27.36
C MET A 1 3.89 6.43 26.35
N GLN A 2 2.63 6.87 26.27
CA GLN A 2 1.74 6.44 25.19
C GLN A 2 2.14 7.19 23.91
N ARG A 3 2.54 6.44 22.86
CA ARG A 3 2.79 7.01 21.54
C ARG A 3 1.47 7.48 20.95
N LYS A 4 1.43 8.70 20.39
CA LYS A 4 0.29 9.18 19.60
C LYS A 4 -0.03 8.20 18.47
N PRO A 5 -1.31 7.96 18.14
CA PRO A 5 -1.69 7.14 16.99
C PRO A 5 -1.02 7.66 15.71
N LEU A 6 -0.41 6.77 14.93
CA LEU A 6 0.28 7.14 13.69
C LEU A 6 -0.67 7.81 12.67
N ALA A 7 -1.97 7.46 12.72
CA ALA A 7 -3.02 8.04 11.88
C ALA A 7 -3.23 9.55 12.13
N GLU A 8 -2.92 10.04 13.34
CA GLU A 8 -3.06 11.46 13.71
C GLU A 8 -1.76 12.25 13.48
N THR A 9 -0.70 11.61 12.97
CA THR A 9 0.59 12.26 12.75
C THR A 9 0.56 13.09 11.46
N PRO A 10 1.19 14.29 11.40
CA PRO A 10 1.23 15.11 10.18
C PRO A 10 1.98 14.50 9.00
N CYS A 11 2.82 13.49 9.22
CA CYS A 11 3.63 12.84 8.18
C CYS A 11 2.77 11.85 7.36
N PRO A 12 2.62 12.02 6.03
CA PRO A 12 1.85 11.11 5.19
C PRO A 12 2.36 9.67 5.23
N ILE A 13 3.67 9.46 5.23
CA ILE A 13 4.29 8.12 5.34
C ILE A 13 3.91 7.47 6.68
N ALA A 14 3.91 8.23 7.78
CA ALA A 14 3.50 7.72 9.09
C ALA A 14 2.02 7.31 9.09
N ARG A 15 1.15 8.05 8.40
CA ARG A 15 -0.26 7.68 8.22
C ARG A 15 -0.42 6.43 7.38
N THR A 16 0.35 6.29 6.29
CA THR A 16 0.41 5.05 5.51
C THR A 16 0.79 3.87 6.40
N LEU A 17 1.85 4.02 7.21
CA LEU A 17 2.25 3.00 8.19
C LEU A 17 1.15 2.70 9.22
N ALA A 18 0.33 3.67 9.62
CA ALA A 18 -0.80 3.39 10.51
C ALA A 18 -1.81 2.40 9.89
N CYS A 19 -2.05 2.53 8.58
CA CYS A 19 -2.98 1.68 7.83
C CYS A 19 -2.34 0.34 7.36
N VAL A 20 -1.02 0.31 7.10
CA VAL A 20 -0.37 -0.83 6.42
C VAL A 20 0.86 -1.41 7.11
N ALA A 21 1.25 -0.93 8.30
CA ALA A 21 2.37 -1.53 9.06
C ALA A 21 2.08 -2.94 9.58
N ASP A 22 0.85 -3.39 9.41
CA ASP A 22 0.47 -4.78 9.54
C ASP A 22 0.80 -5.54 8.24
N SER A 23 1.68 -6.54 8.33
CA SER A 23 2.07 -7.38 7.19
C SER A 23 0.87 -8.02 6.48
N TRP A 24 -0.19 -8.35 7.22
CA TRP A 24 -1.39 -8.96 6.64
C TRP A 24 -2.20 -8.01 5.76
N SER A 25 -2.33 -6.73 6.12
CA SER A 25 -3.06 -5.74 5.33
C SER A 25 -2.47 -5.58 3.94
N LEU A 26 -1.13 -5.52 3.85
CA LEU A 26 -0.44 -5.48 2.55
C LEU A 26 -0.64 -6.75 1.74
N LEU A 27 -0.58 -7.91 2.37
CA LEU A 27 -0.81 -9.20 1.69
C LEU A 27 -2.27 -9.36 1.24
N ILE A 28 -3.24 -8.93 2.03
CA ILE A 28 -4.66 -8.94 1.66
C ILE A 28 -4.90 -8.01 0.47
N LEU A 29 -4.35 -6.78 0.50
CA LEU A 29 -4.46 -5.86 -0.64
C LEU A 29 -3.80 -6.45 -1.90
N ARG A 30 -2.65 -7.12 -1.76
CA ARG A 30 -2.00 -7.83 -2.88
C ARG A 30 -2.92 -8.88 -3.49
N GLU A 31 -3.53 -9.74 -2.68
CA GLU A 31 -4.48 -10.74 -3.16
C GLU A 31 -5.71 -10.09 -3.81
N ALA A 32 -6.20 -8.98 -3.26
CA ALA A 32 -7.31 -8.23 -3.86
C ALA A 32 -6.95 -7.68 -5.25
N PHE A 33 -5.71 -7.20 -5.44
CA PHE A 33 -5.22 -6.80 -6.77
C PHE A 33 -5.07 -7.98 -7.74
N TYR A 34 -4.92 -9.20 -7.25
CA TYR A 34 -4.95 -10.42 -8.05
C TYR A 34 -6.38 -10.89 -8.37
N GLY A 35 -7.40 -10.19 -7.86
CA GLY A 35 -8.81 -10.48 -8.11
C GLY A 35 -9.47 -11.35 -7.04
N VAL A 36 -8.79 -11.61 -5.92
CA VAL A 36 -9.38 -12.33 -4.79
C VAL A 36 -10.37 -11.43 -4.09
N THR A 37 -11.59 -11.93 -3.85
CA THR A 37 -12.66 -11.14 -3.24
C THR A 37 -13.35 -11.87 -2.09
N ARG A 38 -13.21 -13.19 -1.99
CA ARG A 38 -13.92 -14.00 -0.97
C ARG A 38 -13.03 -14.33 0.21
N PHE A 39 -13.65 -14.41 1.38
CA PHE A 39 -12.97 -14.72 2.64
C PHE A 39 -12.15 -16.02 2.59
N ASP A 40 -12.76 -17.11 2.12
CA ASP A 40 -12.12 -18.43 2.09
C ASP A 40 -10.89 -18.45 1.17
N GLU A 41 -10.94 -17.70 0.06
CA GLU A 41 -9.82 -17.57 -0.88
C GLU A 41 -8.66 -16.79 -0.26
N PHE A 42 -8.94 -15.67 0.42
CA PHE A 42 -7.91 -14.95 1.20
C PHE A 42 -7.30 -15.86 2.27
N GLN A 43 -8.13 -16.61 2.99
CA GLN A 43 -7.67 -17.52 4.04
C GLN A 43 -6.73 -18.59 3.47
N GLN A 44 -7.14 -19.22 2.37
CA GLN A 44 -6.39 -20.28 1.71
C GLN A 44 -5.06 -19.77 1.15
N ASN A 45 -5.08 -18.64 0.42
CA ASN A 45 -3.89 -18.11 -0.25
C ASN A 45 -2.84 -17.58 0.74
N LEU A 46 -3.30 -17.02 1.87
CA LEU A 46 -2.42 -16.38 2.85
C LEU A 46 -2.03 -17.29 4.02
N GLY A 47 -2.72 -18.42 4.22
CA GLY A 47 -2.53 -19.28 5.40
C GLY A 47 -2.82 -18.56 6.72
N ILE A 48 -3.63 -17.50 6.67
CA ILE A 48 -3.93 -16.62 7.80
C ILE A 48 -5.04 -17.24 8.68
N ALA A 49 -4.91 -17.10 10.00
CA ALA A 49 -5.95 -17.55 10.92
C ALA A 49 -7.26 -16.77 10.71
N PRO A 50 -8.45 -17.41 10.73
CA PRO A 50 -9.73 -16.76 10.43
C PRO A 50 -10.00 -15.50 11.27
N ASN A 51 -9.74 -15.55 12.58
CA ASN A 51 -9.96 -14.42 13.48
C ASN A 51 -9.06 -13.21 13.13
N MET A 52 -7.83 -13.48 12.69
CA MET A 52 -6.92 -12.44 12.24
C MET A 52 -7.39 -11.85 10.91
N LEU A 53 -7.79 -12.69 9.96
CA LEU A 53 -8.30 -12.27 8.66
C LEU A 53 -9.53 -11.38 8.81
N THR A 54 -10.51 -11.79 9.61
CA THR A 54 -11.70 -10.99 9.91
C THR A 54 -11.32 -9.61 10.46
N ARG A 55 -10.40 -9.56 11.43
CA ARG A 55 -9.94 -8.30 12.00
C ARG A 55 -9.33 -7.39 10.94
N ARG A 56 -8.47 -7.92 10.06
CA ARG A 56 -7.79 -7.12 9.03
C ARG A 56 -8.70 -6.67 7.91
N LEU A 57 -9.59 -7.54 7.43
CA LEU A 57 -10.60 -7.16 6.46
C LEU A 57 -11.51 -6.06 7.01
N ASN A 58 -11.93 -6.13 8.28
CA ASN A 58 -12.70 -5.07 8.90
C ASN A 58 -11.91 -3.75 8.98
N SER A 59 -10.63 -3.78 9.39
CA SER A 59 -9.79 -2.58 9.41
C SER A 59 -9.61 -1.96 8.02
N LEU A 60 -9.39 -2.77 6.98
CA LEU A 60 -9.27 -2.28 5.60
C LEU A 60 -10.58 -1.68 5.08
N VAL A 61 -11.72 -2.19 5.54
CA VAL A 61 -13.04 -1.61 5.23
C VAL A 61 -13.26 -0.30 5.98
N GLU A 62 -12.93 -0.24 7.26
CA GLU A 62 -13.00 0.98 8.08
C GLU A 62 -12.08 2.09 7.54
N ASP A 63 -10.89 1.72 7.07
CA ASP A 63 -9.95 2.63 6.41
C ASP A 63 -10.37 3.00 4.97
N GLY A 64 -11.45 2.41 4.46
CA GLY A 64 -12.00 2.70 3.14
C GLY A 64 -11.11 2.22 1.98
N LEU A 65 -10.24 1.24 2.20
CA LEU A 65 -9.44 0.58 1.15
C LEU A 65 -10.22 -0.58 0.50
N LEU A 66 -11.11 -1.21 1.26
CA LEU A 66 -12.03 -2.23 0.78
C LEU A 66 -13.48 -1.83 1.07
N GLU A 67 -14.41 -2.33 0.26
CA GLU A 67 -15.85 -2.30 0.50
C GLU A 67 -16.31 -3.73 0.76
N ARG A 68 -17.13 -3.94 1.80
CA ARG A 68 -17.78 -5.22 2.04
C ARG A 68 -19.15 -5.24 1.35
N ARG A 69 -19.33 -6.11 0.36
CA ARG A 69 -20.57 -6.25 -0.41
C ARG A 69 -21.22 -7.61 -0.16
N PRO A 70 -22.51 -7.69 0.21
CA PRO A 70 -23.22 -8.96 0.26
C PRO A 70 -23.46 -9.48 -1.17
N TYR A 71 -23.22 -10.77 -1.39
CA TYR A 71 -23.52 -11.42 -2.68
C TYR A 71 -24.45 -12.62 -2.56
N CYS A 72 -24.72 -13.09 -1.33
CA CYS A 72 -25.69 -14.15 -1.06
C CYS A 72 -26.32 -13.90 0.30
N ASP A 73 -27.65 -14.04 0.40
CA ASP A 73 -28.38 -13.86 1.66
C ASP A 73 -28.58 -15.18 2.43
N ARG A 74 -28.46 -16.34 1.77
CA ARG A 74 -28.76 -17.67 2.35
C ARG A 74 -27.82 -18.77 1.83
N PRO A 75 -26.75 -19.13 2.57
CA PRO A 75 -26.26 -18.47 3.78
C PRO A 75 -25.71 -17.06 3.45
N PRO A 76 -25.72 -16.11 4.41
CA PRO A 76 -25.12 -14.81 4.22
C PRO A 76 -23.65 -14.93 3.82
N ARG A 77 -23.27 -14.37 2.67
CA ARG A 77 -21.89 -14.29 2.21
C ARG A 77 -21.59 -12.90 1.69
N SER A 78 -20.37 -12.46 1.95
CA SER A 78 -19.87 -11.17 1.50
C SER A 78 -18.56 -11.34 0.74
N GLU A 79 -18.35 -10.43 -0.19
CA GLU A 79 -17.11 -10.21 -0.91
C GLU A 79 -16.50 -8.88 -0.48
N TYR A 80 -15.19 -8.75 -0.66
CA TYR A 80 -14.40 -7.59 -0.30
C TYR A 80 -13.77 -7.04 -1.57
N ILE A 81 -14.21 -5.85 -1.98
CA ILE A 81 -13.84 -5.24 -3.26
C ILE A 81 -12.96 -4.01 -3.00
N LEU A 82 -11.93 -3.81 -3.82
CA LEU A 82 -11.13 -2.58 -3.76
C LEU A 82 -12.01 -1.36 -4.04
N THR A 83 -11.91 -0.37 -3.17
CA THR A 83 -12.46 0.98 -3.42
C THR A 83 -11.52 1.75 -4.34
N GLU A 84 -11.91 2.94 -4.79
CA GLU A 84 -11.01 3.87 -5.50
C GLU A 84 -9.74 4.13 -4.69
N ARG A 85 -9.88 4.46 -3.40
CA ARG A 85 -8.75 4.65 -2.47
C ARG A 85 -7.89 3.39 -2.35
N GLY A 86 -8.50 2.20 -2.38
CA GLY A 86 -7.81 0.92 -2.41
C GLY A 86 -7.00 0.74 -3.69
N TYR A 87 -7.59 1.02 -4.84
CA TYR A 87 -6.94 0.94 -6.15
C TYR A 87 -5.76 1.91 -6.27
N ASP A 88 -5.89 3.13 -5.75
CA ASP A 88 -4.83 4.14 -5.71
C ASP A 88 -3.60 3.70 -4.89
N PHE A 89 -3.74 2.67 -4.05
CA PHE A 89 -2.63 2.10 -3.30
C PHE A 89 -1.71 1.19 -4.15
N ARG A 90 -2.14 0.80 -5.35
CA ARG A 90 -1.39 -0.11 -6.23
C ARG A 90 0.07 0.33 -6.48
N PRO A 91 0.38 1.60 -6.76
CA PRO A 91 1.76 2.04 -7.01
C PRO A 91 2.71 1.76 -5.83
N VAL A 92 2.20 1.80 -4.60
CA VAL A 92 2.98 1.49 -3.39
C VAL A 92 3.41 0.03 -3.40
N LEU A 93 2.50 -0.89 -3.70
CA LEU A 93 2.80 -2.32 -3.79
C LEU A 93 3.79 -2.63 -4.93
N LEU A 94 3.66 -1.93 -6.07
CA LEU A 94 4.59 -2.10 -7.20
C LEU A 94 6.00 -1.61 -6.86
N ALA A 95 6.12 -0.48 -6.17
CA ALA A 95 7.41 0.02 -5.69
C ALA A 95 8.07 -0.95 -4.69
N MET A 96 7.27 -1.53 -3.78
CA MET A 96 7.73 -2.59 -2.87
C MET A 96 8.19 -3.84 -3.61
N LEU A 97 7.44 -4.28 -4.63
CA LEU A 97 7.79 -5.43 -5.47
C LEU A 97 9.14 -5.22 -6.16
N ALA A 98 9.36 -4.05 -6.78
CA ALA A 98 10.63 -3.75 -7.45
C ALA A 98 11.82 -3.74 -6.49
N TRP A 99 11.66 -3.12 -5.32
CA TRP A 99 12.68 -3.15 -4.28
C TRP A 99 12.97 -4.58 -3.81
N ALA A 100 11.93 -5.38 -3.52
CA ALA A 100 12.08 -6.76 -3.08
C ALA A 100 12.75 -7.64 -4.15
N ASN A 101 12.36 -7.49 -5.42
CA ASN A 101 12.97 -8.19 -6.55
C ASN A 101 14.45 -7.84 -6.76
N LYS A 102 14.86 -6.63 -6.37
CA LYS A 102 16.25 -6.18 -6.47
C LYS A 102 17.12 -6.68 -5.31
N HIS A 103 16.55 -6.77 -4.11
CA HIS A 103 17.34 -6.95 -2.89
C HIS A 103 17.09 -8.26 -2.15
N LEU A 104 15.93 -8.89 -2.34
CA LEU A 104 15.43 -10.02 -1.56
C LEU A 104 15.06 -11.24 -2.42
N ALA A 105 15.56 -11.30 -3.66
CA ALA A 105 15.31 -12.39 -4.59
C ALA A 105 16.61 -13.12 -5.00
N PRO A 106 17.37 -13.70 -4.04
CA PRO A 106 18.64 -14.38 -4.34
C PRO A 106 18.44 -15.63 -5.21
N GLU A 107 17.29 -16.27 -5.16
CA GLU A 107 16.91 -17.40 -6.02
C GLU A 107 16.32 -16.97 -7.38
N GLY A 108 16.19 -15.66 -7.62
CA GLY A 108 15.52 -15.09 -8.79
C GLY A 108 14.10 -14.58 -8.50
N GLN A 109 13.56 -13.79 -9.43
CA GLN A 109 12.26 -13.13 -9.27
C GLN A 109 11.09 -14.12 -9.41
N SER A 110 10.35 -14.35 -8.33
CA SER A 110 9.15 -15.21 -8.34
C SER A 110 7.90 -14.50 -8.89
N VAL A 111 7.91 -13.16 -8.93
CA VAL A 111 6.83 -12.34 -9.48
C VAL A 111 7.44 -11.20 -10.30
N GLN A 112 6.89 -10.97 -11.50
CA GLN A 112 7.32 -9.90 -12.38
C GLN A 112 6.13 -9.04 -12.83
N LEU A 113 6.36 -7.74 -12.97
CA LEU A 113 5.43 -6.85 -13.64
C LEU A 113 5.72 -6.90 -15.13
N VAL A 114 4.70 -7.21 -15.93
CA VAL A 114 4.78 -7.22 -17.39
C VAL A 114 3.68 -6.36 -17.99
N ASN A 115 3.96 -5.79 -19.16
CA ASN A 115 2.93 -5.17 -19.97
C ASN A 115 2.03 -6.29 -20.52
N ARG A 116 0.73 -6.24 -20.23
CA ARG A 116 -0.23 -7.28 -20.64
C ARG A 116 -0.31 -7.46 -22.17
N LEU A 117 -0.12 -6.39 -22.94
CA LEU A 117 -0.26 -6.41 -24.39
C LEU A 117 1.02 -6.87 -25.11
N THR A 118 2.19 -6.49 -24.60
CA THR A 118 3.49 -6.82 -25.24
C THR A 118 4.19 -8.02 -24.60
N GLY A 119 3.85 -8.36 -23.36
CA GLY A 119 4.54 -9.38 -22.57
C GLY A 119 5.90 -8.92 -22.02
N GLU A 120 6.33 -7.69 -22.32
CA GLU A 120 7.63 -7.17 -21.91
C GLU A 120 7.65 -6.84 -20.42
N ARG A 121 8.82 -7.07 -19.79
CA ARG A 121 9.04 -6.71 -18.40
C ARG A 121 8.97 -5.19 -18.22
N VAL A 122 8.26 -4.78 -17.17
CA VAL A 122 8.16 -3.39 -16.74
C VAL A 122 8.95 -3.22 -15.45
N GLU A 123 9.84 -2.23 -15.45
CA GLU A 123 10.47 -1.73 -14.22
C GLU A 123 9.67 -0.51 -13.74
N PRO A 124 8.96 -0.59 -12.62
CA PRO A 124 8.16 0.53 -12.14
C PRO A 124 9.08 1.65 -11.61
N VAL A 125 8.86 2.87 -12.09
CA VAL A 125 9.57 4.08 -11.67
C VAL A 125 8.58 5.15 -11.24
N LEU A 126 8.91 5.90 -10.20
CA LEU A 126 8.15 7.08 -9.78
C LEU A 126 8.74 8.30 -10.48
N VAL A 127 7.93 8.96 -11.29
CA VAL A 127 8.31 10.17 -12.02
C VAL A 127 7.44 11.34 -11.60
N ASP A 128 7.99 12.54 -11.68
CA ASP A 128 7.20 13.76 -11.62
C ASP A 128 6.31 13.84 -12.87
N ALA A 129 5.02 14.06 -12.69
CA ALA A 129 4.05 14.04 -13.77
C ALA A 129 4.24 15.19 -14.77
N ALA A 130 4.81 16.33 -14.34
CA ALA A 130 5.01 17.49 -15.20
C ALA A 130 6.27 17.36 -16.06
N SER A 131 7.39 16.95 -15.47
CA SER A 131 8.69 16.88 -16.14
C SER A 131 9.03 15.50 -16.71
N GLY A 132 8.38 14.43 -16.23
CA GLY A 132 8.71 13.05 -16.56
C GLY A 132 10.03 12.55 -15.93
N ARG A 133 10.68 13.38 -15.10
CA ARG A 133 11.95 13.02 -14.44
C ARG A 133 11.69 12.10 -13.24
N PRO A 134 12.58 11.14 -12.95
CA PRO A 134 12.49 10.33 -11.74
C PRO A 134 12.50 11.19 -10.48
N VAL A 135 11.57 10.98 -9.55
CA VAL A 135 11.51 11.75 -8.29
C VAL A 135 12.64 11.43 -7.30
N THR A 136 13.45 10.42 -7.64
CA THR A 136 14.67 10.04 -6.90
C THR A 136 15.91 10.82 -7.35
N ASP A 137 15.79 11.66 -8.38
CA ASP A 137 16.85 12.55 -8.83
C ASP A 137 17.20 13.56 -7.72
N PRO A 138 18.49 13.84 -7.44
CA PRO A 138 18.92 14.73 -6.37
C PRO A 138 18.37 16.17 -6.48
N ASP A 139 17.89 16.59 -7.65
CA ASP A 139 17.25 17.91 -7.81
C ASP A 139 15.89 18.01 -7.10
N PHE A 140 15.27 16.88 -6.74
CA PHE A 140 14.02 16.84 -5.97
C PHE A 140 14.30 16.69 -4.47
N HIS A 141 13.64 17.52 -3.66
CA HIS A 141 13.71 17.42 -2.20
C HIS A 141 12.33 17.68 -1.58
N ILE A 142 12.15 17.16 -0.36
CA ILE A 142 10.87 17.25 0.37
C ILE A 142 10.86 18.53 1.20
N VAL A 143 9.90 19.41 0.94
CA VAL A 143 9.68 20.66 1.69
C VAL A 143 8.40 20.61 2.53
N PRO A 144 8.26 21.45 3.57
CA PRO A 144 7.03 21.54 4.33
C PRO A 144 5.85 22.02 3.48
N GLY A 145 4.73 21.31 3.56
CA GLY A 145 3.47 21.75 2.95
C GLY A 145 2.73 22.83 3.77
N PRO A 146 1.65 23.41 3.22
CA PRO A 146 0.89 24.50 3.88
C PRO A 146 0.37 24.14 5.28
N ALA A 147 -0.05 22.87 5.47
CA ALA A 147 -0.56 22.36 6.73
C ALA A 147 0.52 21.77 7.67
N ALA A 148 1.81 21.94 7.35
CA ALA A 148 2.89 21.41 8.18
C ALA A 148 2.90 22.09 9.56
N THR A 149 3.06 21.30 10.62
CA THR A 149 3.25 21.85 11.97
C THR A 149 4.64 22.47 12.09
N ASP A 150 4.83 23.38 13.05
CA ASP A 150 6.14 24.01 13.28
C ASP A 150 7.24 23.01 13.63
N GLY A 151 6.87 21.88 14.24
CA GLY A 151 7.80 20.79 14.49
C GLY A 151 8.23 20.06 13.21
N LEU A 152 7.31 19.89 12.24
CA LEU A 152 7.62 19.29 10.95
C LEU A 152 8.42 20.24 10.05
N ARG A 153 8.07 21.54 10.01
CA ARG A 153 8.80 22.57 9.27
C ARG A 153 10.29 22.57 9.64
N ARG A 154 10.59 22.75 10.94
CA ARG A 154 11.96 22.72 11.48
C ARG A 154 12.75 21.44 11.20
N ARG A 155 12.08 20.31 10.94
CA ARG A 155 12.76 19.05 10.59
C ARG A 155 13.13 18.99 9.12
N LEU A 156 12.24 19.45 8.25
CA LEU A 156 12.47 19.43 6.80
C LEU A 156 13.44 20.55 6.39
N ASP A 157 13.35 21.73 6.99
CA ASP A 157 14.28 22.84 6.70
C ASP A 157 15.74 22.42 6.98
N ARG A 158 15.99 21.76 8.12
CA ARG A 158 17.32 21.20 8.45
C ARG A 158 17.81 20.09 7.51
N SER A 159 16.89 19.41 6.82
CA SER A 159 17.23 18.35 5.87
C SER A 159 17.54 18.89 4.48
N ALA A 160 17.13 20.12 4.16
CA ALA A 160 17.41 20.78 2.89
C ALA A 160 18.77 21.51 2.88
N GLU A 161 19.33 21.78 4.06
CA GLU A 161 20.63 22.44 4.25
C GLU A 161 21.83 21.47 4.28
N ALA A 162 21.57 20.15 4.25
CA ALA A 162 22.56 19.08 4.36
C ALA A 162 22.69 18.29 3.06
#